data_AF-A7SG34-F1
#
_entry.id   AF-A7SG34-F1
#
_cell.length_a   1.000
_cell.length_b   1.000
_cell.length_c   1.000
_cell.angle_alpha   90.00
_cell.angle_beta   90.00
_cell.angle_gamma   90.00
#
_symmetry.space_group_name_H-M   'P 1'
#
loop_
_entity.id
_entity.type
_entity.pdbx_description
1 polymer ?
#
loop_
_entity_poly.entity_id
_entity_poly.type
_entity_poly.pdbx_seq_one_letter_code
_entity_poly.pdbx_strand_id
1 'polypeptide(L)'
;VKSDGGPQFTSKEFEEFSKEYGFMHDPSTPHFPQGNGEVESGVRIAKRILKQEDPSLALMTYRATPTQATKESPCKLIMGREIRTRLPTLNDNLHP
;
A
#
# COMPACT_ATOMS: atom_id res chain seq x y z
N VAL A 1 -4.56 5.85 -11.25
CA VAL A 1 -4.75 6.10 -9.80
C VAL A 1 -6.21 6.44 -9.57
N LYS A 2 -6.91 5.71 -8.70
CA LYS A 2 -8.26 6.07 -8.28
C LYS A 2 -8.23 6.79 -6.93
N SER A 3 -9.04 7.83 -6.79
CA SER A 3 -9.26 8.57 -5.53
C SER A 3 -10.71 8.99 -5.44
N ASP A 4 -11.17 9.47 -4.29
CA ASP A 4 -12.47 10.14 -4.23
C ASP A 4 -12.48 11.45 -5.02
N GLY A 5 -13.69 11.99 -5.23
CA GLY A 5 -13.91 13.31 -5.84
C GLY A 5 -13.60 14.48 -4.90
N GLY A 6 -12.72 14.30 -3.92
CA GLY A 6 -12.32 15.36 -3.02
C GLY A 6 -11.71 16.55 -3.78
N PRO A 7 -11.87 17.79 -3.27
CA PRO A 7 -11.35 18.99 -3.93
C PRO A 7 -9.83 18.91 -4.17
N GLN A 8 -9.09 18.25 -3.29
CA GLN A 8 -7.65 18.04 -3.42
C GLN A 8 -7.24 17.15 -4.60
N PHE A 9 -8.14 16.29 -5.10
CA PHE A 9 -7.87 15.40 -6.24
C PHE A 9 -8.55 15.87 -7.53
N THR A 10 -9.44 16.85 -7.44
CA THR A 10 -10.16 17.42 -8.60
C THR A 10 -9.65 18.81 -8.97
N SER A 11 -8.60 19.30 -8.29
CA SER A 11 -7.98 20.59 -8.57
C SER A 11 -7.11 20.55 -9.83
N LYS A 12 -6.88 21.73 -10.42
CA LYS A 12 -6.04 21.90 -11.61
C LYS A 12 -4.60 21.49 -11.33
N GLU A 13 -4.11 21.76 -10.12
CA GLU A 13 -2.77 21.40 -9.67
C GLU A 13 -2.58 19.88 -9.65
N PHE A 14 -3.59 19.12 -9.22
CA PHE A 14 -3.52 17.66 -9.23
C PHE A 14 -3.58 17.09 -10.65
N GLU A 15 -4.38 17.70 -11.54
CA GLU A 15 -4.42 17.34 -12.95
C GLU A 15 -3.05 17.57 -13.63
N GLU A 16 -2.43 18.73 -13.41
CA GLU A 16 -1.09 19.05 -13.92
C GLU A 16 -0.04 18.09 -13.36
N PHE A 17 -0.06 17.81 -12.05
CA PHE A 17 0.81 16.83 -11.41
C PHE A 17 0.67 15.44 -12.04
N SER A 18 -0.56 14.98 -12.31
CA SER A 18 -0.80 13.67 -12.93
C SER A 18 -0.22 13.56 -14.33
N LYS A 19 -0.31 14.64 -15.12
CA LYS A 19 0.26 14.72 -16.47
C LYS A 19 1.79 14.76 -16.43
N GLU A 20 2.37 15.54 -15.51
CA GLU A 20 3.82 15.65 -15.36
C GLU A 20 4.46 14.33 -14.93
N TYR A 21 3.86 13.64 -13.96
CA TYR A 21 4.34 12.33 -13.48
C TYR A 21 3.88 11.15 -14.35
N GLY A 22 3.10 11.40 -15.39
CA GLY A 22 2.72 10.41 -16.39
C GLY A 22 1.75 9.33 -15.91
N PHE A 23 0.91 9.60 -14.91
CA PHE A 23 -0.12 8.65 -14.46
C PHE A 23 -1.53 9.14 -14.76
N MET A 24 -2.41 8.20 -15.13
CA MET A 24 -3.83 8.51 -15.34
C MET A 24 -4.55 8.60 -14.00
N HIS A 25 -5.24 9.71 -13.74
CA HIS A 25 -6.13 9.86 -12.60
C HIS A 25 -7.58 9.54 -13.00
N ASP A 26 -8.25 8.70 -12.21
CA ASP A 26 -9.62 8.25 -12.44
C ASP A 26 -10.45 8.43 -11.15
N PRO A 27 -11.17 9.55 -10.99
CA PRO A 27 -11.99 9.81 -9.81
C PRO A 27 -13.06 8.73 -9.62
N SER A 28 -13.11 8.14 -8.44
CA SER A 28 -14.11 7.13 -8.11
C SER A 28 -15.48 7.78 -7.95
N THR A 29 -16.48 7.16 -8.56
CA THR A 29 -17.88 7.51 -8.30
C THR A 29 -18.28 7.03 -6.90
N PRO A 30 -19.23 7.68 -6.20
CA PRO A 30 -19.64 7.30 -4.84
C PRO A 30 -20.09 5.83 -4.68
N HIS A 31 -20.45 5.16 -5.78
CA HIS A 31 -21.02 3.81 -5.80
C HIS A 31 -19.99 2.71 -6.09
N PHE A 32 -18.74 2.84 -5.61
CA PHE A 32 -17.71 1.80 -5.75
C PHE A 32 -17.40 1.07 -4.42
N PRO A 33 -18.31 0.22 -3.92
CA PRO A 33 -18.22 -0.36 -2.58
C PRO A 33 -17.01 -1.28 -2.37
N GLN A 34 -16.54 -1.98 -3.41
CA GLN A 34 -15.37 -2.86 -3.32
C GLN A 34 -14.09 -2.06 -3.03
N GLY A 35 -13.81 -1.02 -3.83
CA GLY A 35 -12.62 -0.18 -3.61
C GLY A 35 -12.68 0.59 -2.29
N ASN A 36 -13.88 1.03 -1.88
CA ASN A 36 -14.04 1.67 -0.57
C ASN A 36 -13.71 0.70 0.57
N GLY A 37 -14.16 -0.56 0.49
CA GLY A 37 -13.82 -1.59 1.48
C GLY A 37 -12.32 -1.89 1.57
N GLU A 38 -11.62 -1.91 0.42
CA GLU A 38 -10.16 -2.08 0.39
C GLU A 38 -9.43 -0.89 1.03
N VAL A 39 -9.83 0.34 0.69
CA VAL A 39 -9.27 1.56 1.29
C VAL A 39 -9.50 1.58 2.80
N GLU A 40 -10.71 1.27 3.27
CA GLU A 40 -11.03 1.22 4.70
C GLU A 40 -10.21 0.16 5.44
N SER A 41 -10.03 -1.01 4.84
CA SER A 41 -9.17 -2.07 5.40
C SER A 41 -7.72 -1.61 5.50
N GLY A 42 -7.18 -0.98 4.44
CA GLY A 42 -5.84 -0.39 4.43
C GLY A 42 -5.66 0.68 5.52
N VAL A 43 -6.62 1.60 5.66
CA VAL A 43 -6.61 2.62 6.72
C VAL A 43 -6.64 1.99 8.10
N ARG A 44 -7.44 0.93 8.30
CA ARG A 44 -7.50 0.20 9.58
C ARG A 44 -6.15 -0.43 9.93
N ILE A 45 -5.48 -1.05 8.96
CA ILE A 45 -4.15 -1.63 9.13
C ILE A 45 -3.13 -0.54 9.45
N ALA A 46 -3.11 0.56 8.70
CA ALA A 46 -2.20 1.67 8.93
C ALA A 46 -2.38 2.26 10.34
N LYS A 47 -3.63 2.46 10.79
CA LYS A 47 -3.92 2.92 12.16
C LYS A 47 -3.41 1.95 13.23
N ARG A 48 -3.45 0.62 12.99
CA ARG A 48 -2.91 -0.37 13.93
C ARG A 48 -1.38 -0.31 14.00
N ILE A 49 -0.72 -0.14 12.86
CA ILE A 49 0.74 0.00 12.77
C ILE A 49 1.21 1.25 13.52
N LEU A 50 0.56 2.39 13.29
CA LEU A 50 0.91 3.67 13.93
C LEU A 50 0.68 3.69 15.46
N LYS A 51 -0.11 2.75 15.99
CA LYS A 51 -0.35 2.60 17.43
C LYS A 51 0.69 1.73 18.14
N GLN A 52 1.60 1.10 17.42
CA GLN A 52 2.68 0.30 18.03
C GLN A 52 3.76 1.22 18.61
N GLU A 53 4.53 0.72 19.58
CA GLU A 53 5.64 1.48 20.19
C GLU A 53 6.71 1.87 19.17
N ASP A 54 7.01 0.99 18.21
CA ASP A 54 7.90 1.25 17.07
C ASP A 54 7.11 1.05 15.75
N PRO A 55 6.51 2.12 15.20
CA PRO A 55 5.77 2.06 13.95
C PRO A 55 6.61 1.62 12.75
N SER A 56 7.92 1.90 12.77
CA SER A 56 8.83 1.53 11.68
C SER A 56 9.04 0.02 11.66
N LEU A 57 9.30 -0.57 12.83
CA LEU A 57 9.40 -2.02 12.99
C LEU A 57 8.07 -2.71 12.66
N ALA A 58 6.94 -2.16 13.12
CA ALA A 58 5.62 -2.71 12.84
C ALA A 58 5.31 -2.71 11.33
N LEU A 59 5.67 -1.63 10.62
CA LEU A 59 5.53 -1.54 9.17
C LEU A 59 6.42 -2.56 8.44
N MET A 60 7.65 -2.74 8.88
CA MET A 60 8.56 -3.76 8.34
C MET A 60 7.97 -5.16 8.52
N THR A 61 7.47 -5.48 9.72
CA THR A 61 6.84 -6.77 10.01
C THR A 61 5.61 -6.99 9.14
N TYR A 62 4.73 -5.99 9.00
CA TYR A 62 3.57 -6.08 8.11
C TYR A 62 3.97 -6.39 6.66
N ARG A 63 4.99 -5.70 6.14
CA ARG A 63 5.49 -5.89 4.77
C ARG A 63 6.12 -7.28 4.53
N ALA A 64 6.71 -7.87 5.57
CA ALA A 64 7.38 -9.17 5.50
C ALA A 64 6.47 -10.36 5.84
N THR A 65 5.31 -10.13 6.47
CA THR A 65 4.42 -11.22 6.89
C THR A 65 3.49 -11.62 5.75
N PRO A 66 3.41 -12.92 5.39
CA PRO A 66 2.45 -13.41 4.40
C PRO A 66 1.01 -13.11 4.78
N THR A 67 0.20 -12.67 3.82
CA THR A 67 -1.23 -12.47 4.06
C THR A 67 -2.01 -13.77 3.88
N GLN A 68 -3.14 -13.93 4.57
CA GLN A 68 -3.95 -15.15 4.44
C GLN A 68 -4.53 -15.35 3.03
N ALA A 69 -4.84 -14.25 2.34
CA ALA A 69 -5.48 -14.26 1.02
C ALA A 69 -4.50 -14.67 -0.08
N THR A 70 -3.28 -14.13 -0.07
CA THR A 70 -2.28 -14.38 -1.13
C THR A 70 -1.26 -15.45 -0.77
N LYS A 71 -1.15 -15.84 0.50
CA LYS A 71 -0.06 -16.67 1.07
C LYS A 71 1.34 -16.08 0.88
N GLU A 72 1.42 -14.84 0.42
CA GLU A 72 2.66 -14.13 0.12
C GLU A 72 2.68 -12.78 0.84
N SER A 73 3.88 -12.29 1.15
CA SER A 73 4.05 -11.02 1.84
C SER A 73 3.82 -9.85 0.89
N PRO A 74 3.32 -8.69 1.37
CA PRO A 74 3.13 -7.51 0.53
C PRO A 74 4.40 -7.10 -0.21
N CYS A 75 5.56 -7.21 0.44
CA CYS A 75 6.81 -6.83 -0.20
C CYS A 75 7.23 -7.80 -1.30
N LYS A 76 7.02 -9.11 -1.12
CA LYS A 76 7.34 -10.12 -2.14
C LYS A 76 6.44 -10.00 -3.35
N LEU A 77 5.16 -9.67 -3.16
CA LEU A 77 4.24 -9.39 -4.28
C LEU A 77 4.68 -8.20 -5.14
N ILE A 78 5.28 -7.16 -4.54
CA ILE A 78 5.69 -5.94 -5.26
C ILE A 78 7.11 -6.07 -5.82
N MET A 79 8.03 -6.63 -5.05
CA MET A 79 9.47 -6.64 -5.38
C MET A 79 9.98 -7.97 -5.93
N GLY A 80 9.16 -9.03 -5.93
CA GLY A 80 9.56 -10.38 -6.33
C GLY A 80 10.46 -11.11 -5.32
N ARG A 81 10.79 -10.49 -4.19
CA ARG A 81 11.77 -10.99 -3.21
C ARG A 81 11.37 -10.69 -1.77
N GLU A 82 11.97 -11.39 -0.82
CA GLU A 82 11.85 -11.07 0.60
C GLU A 82 12.72 -9.85 0.98
N ILE A 83 12.35 -9.22 2.10
CA ILE A 83 13.16 -8.16 2.72
C ILE A 83 13.89 -8.70 3.93
N ARG A 84 15.06 -8.12 4.23
CA ARG A 84 15.76 -8.39 5.48
C ARG A 84 14.92 -7.92 6.65
N THR A 85 14.72 -8.80 7.62
CA THR A 85 14.04 -8.49 8.88
C THR A 85 14.96 -8.83 10.05
N ARG A 86 14.45 -8.76 11.29
CA ARG A 86 15.16 -9.25 12.48
C ARG A 86 15.22 -10.78 12.55
N LEU A 87 14.42 -11.47 11.73
CA LEU A 87 14.46 -12.92 11.63
C LEU A 87 15.49 -13.33 10.55
N PRO A 88 16.28 -14.37 10.80
CA PRO A 88 17.17 -14.92 9.80
C PRO A 88 16.36 -15.49 8.63
N THR A 89 16.83 -15.24 7.41
CA THR A 89 16.30 -15.82 6.17
C THR A 89 17.47 -16.24 5.29
N LEU A 90 17.22 -17.09 4.30
CA LEU A 90 18.22 -17.51 3.33
C LEU A 90 18.58 -16.33 2.43
N ASN A 91 19.85 -16.20 2.05
CA ASN A 91 20.29 -15.12 1.16
C ASN A 91 19.58 -15.19 -0.19
N ASP A 92 19.30 -16.38 -0.69
CA ASP A 92 18.61 -16.59 -1.97
C ASP A 92 17.22 -15.92 -1.99
N ASN A 93 16.54 -15.85 -0.85
CA ASN A 93 15.22 -15.20 -0.74
C ASN A 93 15.29 -13.67 -0.86
N LEU A 94 16.47 -13.08 -0.68
CA LEU A 94 16.66 -11.62 -0.74
C LEU A 94 16.89 -11.10 -2.15
N HIS A 95 16.99 -11.99 -3.13
CA HIS A 95 17.17 -11.71 -4.54
C HIS A 95 15.86 -12.01 -5.30
N PRO A 96 15.51 -11.26 -6.37
CA PRO A 96 14.37 -11.57 -7.24
C PRO A 96 14.54 -12.89 -8.01
#